data_AF-A0AAW1FKA0-F1
#
_entry.id   AF-A0AAW1FKA0-F1
#
_cell.length_a   1.000
_cell.length_b   1.000
_cell.length_c   1.000
_cell.angle_alpha   90.00
_cell.angle_beta   90.00
_cell.angle_gamma   90.00
#
_symmetry.space_group_name_H-M   'P 1'
#
loop_
_entity.id
_entity.type
_entity.pdbx_description
1 polymer ?
#
loop_
_entity_poly.entity_id
_entity_poly.type
_entity_poly.pdbx_seq_one_letter_code
_entity_poly.pdbx_strand_id
1 'polypeptide(L)' 'MEHRKCTNFFLSLAVILDVVGLILFFVGILAPLSFWDFFVLSGPLLIFSSLIFWIFWYVGNLTVTEEELNLVKPDML' A
#
# COMPACT_ATOMS: atom_id res chain seq x y z
N MET A 1 18.68 11.36 -8.30
CA MET A 1 17.36 12.06 -8.30
C MET A 1 16.19 11.18 -8.77
N GLU A 2 16.41 9.88 -9.02
CA GLU A 2 15.38 8.98 -9.58
C GLU A 2 14.63 8.15 -8.53
N HIS A 3 15.25 7.88 -7.37
CA HIS A 3 14.71 7.04 -6.31
C HIS A 3 13.35 7.54 -5.76
N ARG A 4 13.18 8.86 -5.59
CA ARG A 4 11.95 9.45 -5.06
C ARG A 4 10.73 9.30 -5.99
N LYS A 5 10.92 9.22 -7.31
CA LYS A 5 9.81 9.18 -8.27
C LYS A 5 9.13 7.82 -8.29
N CYS A 6 9.91 6.73 -8.27
CA CYS A 6 9.37 5.37 -8.22
C CYS A 6 8.61 5.12 -6.91
N THR A 7 9.13 5.61 -5.79
CA THR A 7 8.43 5.55 -4.49
C THR A 7 7.07 6.26 -4.55
N ASN A 8 7.00 7.50 -5.07
CA ASN A 8 5.72 8.20 -5.21
C ASN A 8 4.73 7.49 -6.15
N PHE A 9 5.22 6.79 -7.17
CA PHE A 9 4.37 6.01 -8.07
C PHE A 9 3.71 4.84 -7.34
N PHE A 10 4.46 4.04 -6.57
CA PHE A 10 3.89 2.94 -5.78
C PHE A 10 2.88 3.41 -4.74
N LEU A 11 3.15 4.54 -4.08
CA LEU A 11 2.21 5.17 -3.14
C LEU A 11 0.90 5.54 -3.84
N SER A 12 0.99 6.22 -4.98
CA SER A 12 -0.18 6.67 -5.73
C SER A 12 -1.02 5.48 -6.18
N LEU A 13 -0.38 4.42 -6.66
CA LEU A 13 -1.06 3.20 -7.09
C LEU A 13 -1.78 2.50 -5.93
N ALA A 14 -1.13 2.38 -4.76
CA ALA A 14 -1.73 1.81 -3.56
C ALA A 14 -2.98 2.59 -3.14
N VAL A 15 -2.88 3.92 -3.05
CA VAL A 15 -4.00 4.79 -2.66
C VAL A 15 -5.14 4.72 -3.67
N ILE A 16 -4.84 4.71 -4.97
CA ILE A 16 -5.88 4.59 -6.02
C ILE A 16 -6.60 3.25 -5.90
N LEU A 17 -5.87 2.14 -5.69
CA LEU A 17 -6.47 0.83 -5.47
C LEU A 17 -7.36 0.84 -4.22
N ASP A 18 -6.92 1.40 -3.10
CA ASP A 18 -7.73 1.48 -1.88
C ASP A 18 -9.03 2.27 -2.10
N VAL A 19 -8.94 3.44 -2.74
CA VAL A 19 -10.11 4.28 -3.04
C VAL A 19 -11.07 3.57 -4.00
N VAL A 20 -10.56 2.96 -5.07
CA VAL A 20 -11.39 2.20 -6.01
C VAL A 20 -12.03 1.00 -5.32
N GLY A 21 -11.29 0.27 -4.50
CA GLY A 21 -11.80 -0.88 -3.74
C GLY A 21 -12.87 -0.49 -2.73
N LEU A 22 -12.71 0.64 -2.04
CA LEU A 22 -13.73 1.20 -1.15
C LEU A 22 -14.97 1.62 -1.93
N ILE A 23 -14.82 2.31 -3.06
CA ILE A 23 -15.95 2.69 -3.91
C ILE A 23 -16.69 1.44 -4.39
N LEU A 24 -15.98 0.42 -4.88
CA LEU A 24 -16.61 -0.84 -5.29
C LEU A 24 -17.33 -1.51 -4.13
N PHE A 25 -16.73 -1.56 -2.94
CA PHE A 25 -17.36 -2.15 -1.76
C PHE A 25 -18.65 -1.40 -1.34
N PHE A 26 -18.62 -0.07 -1.32
CA PHE A 26 -19.79 0.75 -1.01
C PHE A 26 -20.86 0.72 -2.10
N VAL A 27 -20.46 0.74 -3.38
CA VAL A 27 -21.36 0.60 -4.54
C VAL A 27 -21.96 -0.79 -4.62
N GLY A 28 -21.23 -1.81 -4.16
CA GLY A 28 -21.82 -3.05 -3.70
C GLY A 28 -22.86 -2.67 -2.68
N ILE A 29 -22.49 -2.54 -1.40
CA ILE A 29 -23.43 -2.47 -0.27
C ILE A 29 -24.69 -1.61 -0.50
N LEU A 30 -24.55 -0.42 -1.07
CA LEU A 30 -25.62 0.57 -1.14
C LEU A 30 -26.45 0.54 -2.44
N ALA A 31 -25.93 0.02 -3.55
CA ALA A 31 -26.66 0.07 -4.82
C ALA A 31 -27.50 -1.20 -5.04
N PRO A 32 -28.76 -1.09 -5.51
CA PRO A 32 -29.62 -2.24 -5.81
C PRO A 32 -29.25 -2.87 -7.17
N LEU A 33 -28.02 -3.39 -7.28
CA LEU A 33 -27.50 -4.06 -8.48
C LEU A 33 -27.75 -5.56 -8.39
N SER A 34 -28.14 -6.21 -9.49
CA SER A 34 -28.36 -7.66 -9.51
C SER A 34 -27.09 -8.50 -9.30
N PHE A 35 -25.91 -7.90 -9.45
CA PHE A 35 -24.58 -8.53 -9.30
C PHE A 35 -23.76 -7.90 -8.16
N TRP A 36 -24.46 -7.41 -7.14
CA TRP A 36 -23.92 -6.82 -5.92
C TRP A 36 -22.83 -7.67 -5.25
N ASP A 37 -23.02 -8.99 -5.20
CA ASP A 37 -22.08 -9.93 -4.58
C ASP A 37 -20.68 -9.82 -5.18
N PHE A 38 -20.59 -9.59 -6.49
CA PHE A 38 -19.31 -9.42 -7.16
C PHE A 38 -18.56 -8.17 -6.66
N PHE A 39 -19.26 -7.05 -6.48
CA PHE A 39 -18.66 -5.82 -5.96
C PHE A 39 -18.25 -5.92 -4.50
N VAL A 40 -19.09 -6.56 -3.69
CA VAL A 40 -18.81 -6.78 -2.27
C VAL A 40 -17.62 -7.71 -2.04
N LEU A 41 -17.40 -8.67 -2.95
CA LEU A 41 -16.23 -9.55 -2.90
C LEU A 41 -14.98 -8.90 -3.53
N SER A 42 -15.13 -8.28 -4.70
CA SER A 42 -13.98 -7.70 -5.43
C SER A 42 -13.44 -6.43 -4.77
N GLY A 43 -14.27 -5.60 -4.14
CA GLY A 43 -13.84 -4.37 -3.47
C GLY A 43 -12.80 -4.61 -2.37
N PRO A 44 -13.12 -5.38 -1.31
CA PRO A 44 -12.17 -5.75 -0.27
C PRO A 44 -10.99 -6.55 -0.79
N LEU A 45 -11.18 -7.41 -1.80
CA LEU A 45 -10.09 -8.15 -2.44
C LEU A 45 -9.07 -7.20 -3.10
N LEU A 46 -9.56 -6.13 -3.72
CA LEU A 46 -8.73 -5.12 -4.38
C LEU A 46 -7.98 -4.26 -3.35
N ILE A 47 -8.62 -3.88 -2.25
CA ILE A 47 -7.96 -3.24 -1.09
C ILE A 47 -6.88 -4.18 -0.50
N PHE A 48 -7.19 -5.46 -0.35
CA PHE A 48 -6.20 -6.43 0.13
C PHE A 48 -4.99 -6.52 -0.81
N SER A 49 -5.23 -6.51 -2.13
CA SER A 49 -4.15 -6.52 -3.11
C SER A 49 -3.30 -5.23 -3.08
N SER A 50 -3.87 -4.10 -2.64
CA SER A 50 -3.14 -2.83 -2.44
C SER A 50 -2.01 -2.94 -1.41
N LEU A 51 -2.14 -3.84 -0.43
CA LEU A 51 -1.11 -4.06 0.60
C LEU A 51 0.26 -4.40 0.01
N ILE A 52 0.30 -5.08 -1.14
CA ILE A 52 1.54 -5.42 -1.84
C ILE A 52 2.28 -4.13 -2.24
N PHE A 53 1.56 -3.13 -2.75
CA PHE A 53 2.14 -1.83 -3.14
C PHE A 53 2.53 -1.00 -1.92
N TRP A 54 1.77 -1.07 -0.83
CA TRP A 54 2.15 -0.49 0.45
C TRP A 54 3.46 -1.05 0.99
N ILE A 55 3.66 -2.37 0.90
CA ILE A 55 4.91 -3.02 1.32
C ILE A 55 6.08 -2.55 0.44
N PHE A 56 5.92 -2.52 -0.89
CA PHE A 56 6.97 -2.04 -1.78
C PHE A 56 7.31 -0.56 -1.55
N TRP A 57 6.30 0.27 -1.32
CA TRP A 57 6.49 1.67 -0.96
C TRP A 57 7.25 1.80 0.37
N TYR A 58 6.82 1.05 1.40
CA TYR A 58 7.44 1.07 2.72
C TYR A 58 8.91 0.67 2.65
N VAL A 59 9.22 -0.47 2.02
CA VAL A 59 10.60 -0.96 1.85
C VAL A 59 11.45 0.05 1.07
N GLY A 60 10.93 0.64 0.00
CA GLY A 60 11.64 1.67 -0.77
C GLY A 60 11.79 3.02 -0.04
N ASN A 61 11.04 3.24 1.04
CA ASN A 61 11.11 4.45 1.86
C ASN A 61 11.82 4.22 3.21
N LEU A 62 12.26 2.99 3.51
CA LEU A 62 13.08 2.70 4.69
C LEU A 62 14.41 3.43 4.57
N THR A 63 14.52 4.56 5.28
CA THR A 63 15.76 5.30 5.40
C THR A 63 16.44 4.78 6.66
N VAL A 64 17.40 3.87 6.49
CA VAL A 64 18.21 3.43 7.64
C VAL A 64 19.08 4.61 8.05
N THR A 65 18.79 5.18 9.21
CA THR A 65 19.58 6.28 9.77
C THR A 65 20.94 5.73 10.16
N GLU A 66 22.02 6.38 9.72
CA GLU A 66 23.42 5.98 10.01
C GLU A 66 23.71 5.92 11.53
N GLU A 67 22.86 6.56 12.34
CA GLU A 67 22.85 6.55 13.80
C GLU A 67 22.61 5.14 14.38
N GLU A 68 21.73 4.32 13.78
CA GLU A 68 21.53 2.93 14.20
C GLU A 68 22.65 2.00 13.72
N LEU A 69 23.30 2.33 12.60
CA LEU A 69 24.45 1.57 12.08
C LEU A 69 25.71 1.78 12.94
N ASN A 70 25.93 3.00 13.45
CA ASN A 70 27.09 3.33 14.29
C ASN A 70 26.91 2.95 15.77
N LEU A 71 25.71 2.50 16.19
CA LEU A 71 25.46 1.95 17.53
C LEU A 71 25.91 0.48 17.69
N VAL A 72 26.34 -0.20 16.62
CA VAL A 72 27.21 -1.39 16.73
C VAL A 72 28.60 -0.88 17.13
N LYS A 73 28.70 -0.56 18.41
CA LYS A 73 29.88 0.03 19.01
C LYS A 73 30.99 -1.04 19.06
N PRO A 74 32.20 -0.75 18.55
CA PRO A 74 33.32 -1.69 18.53
C PRO A 74 33.98 -1.91 19.90
N ASP A 75 33.39 -1.44 21.00
CA ASP A 75 33.90 -1.63 22.37
C ASP A 75 33.58 -3.03 22.95
N MET A 76 33.07 -3.94 22.11
CA MET A 76 32.90 -5.36 22.40
C MET A 76 33.99 -6.26 21.77
N LEU A 77 35.13 -5.69 21.34
CA LEU A 77 36.31 -6.41 20.85
C LEU A 77 37.57 -6.03 21.63
#